data_AF-A0A453FM94-F1
#
_entry.id   AF-A0A453FM94-F1
#
_cell.length_a   1.000
_cell.length_b   1.000
_cell.length_c   1.000
_cell.angle_alpha   90.00
_cell.angle_beta   90.00
_cell.angle_gamma   90.00
#
_symmetry.space_group_name_H-M   'P 1'
#
loop_
_entity.id
_entity.type
_entity.pdbx_description
1 polymer ?
#
loop_
_entity_poly.entity_id
_entity_poly.type
_entity_poly.pdbx_seq_one_letter_code
_entity_poly.pdbx_strand_id
1 'polypeptide(L)'
;PFVNPIDSQPYSYFIYTPFSLIPSAASFHAQPWGCAWSRTPGPTWPRPDLGLPLAGCSCARGECGGAACACADAEAEAADASGAGMASLSECGDGCACGPSCENRRTQRGVTVRLRVLRQLKKGWALHAAEVIHRGQFVCEYAGTILEYTPP
;
A
#
# COMPACT_ATOMS: atom_id res chain seq x y z
N PRO A 1 -11.40 -9.59 10.07
CA PRO A 1 -11.79 -10.20 11.38
C PRO A 1 -10.61 -10.98 11.98
N PHE A 2 -10.49 -11.00 13.32
CA PHE A 2 -9.47 -11.77 14.05
C PHE A 2 -10.09 -13.07 14.58
N VAL A 3 -9.47 -14.21 14.29
CA VAL A 3 -10.00 -15.52 14.66
C VAL A 3 -8.91 -16.31 15.39
N ASN A 4 -9.22 -16.78 16.60
CA ASN A 4 -8.33 -17.62 17.39
C ASN A 4 -9.04 -18.90 17.84
N PRO A 5 -8.86 -20.03 17.13
CA PRO A 5 -9.38 -21.33 17.55
C PRO A 5 -8.36 -22.16 18.34
N ILE A 6 -7.16 -21.64 18.61
CA ILE A 6 -6.02 -22.42 19.13
C ILE A 6 -5.84 -22.21 20.63
N ASP A 7 -5.89 -20.97 21.08
CA ASP A 7 -5.57 -20.61 22.46
C ASP A 7 -6.33 -19.34 22.88
N SER A 8 -6.12 -18.90 24.12
CA SER A 8 -6.71 -17.66 24.65
C SER A 8 -5.83 -16.43 24.43
N GLN A 9 -4.75 -16.52 23.63
CA GLN A 9 -3.85 -15.39 23.42
C GLN A 9 -4.55 -14.34 22.54
N PRO A 10 -4.69 -13.09 23.01
CA PRO A 10 -5.26 -12.03 22.19
C PRO A 10 -4.33 -11.63 21.03
N TYR A 11 -4.90 -10.97 20.02
CA TYR A 11 -4.10 -10.33 18.98
C TYR A 11 -3.31 -9.16 19.57
N SER A 12 -2.07 -8.95 19.11
CA SER A 12 -1.22 -7.89 19.63
C SER A 12 -1.85 -6.51 19.44
N TYR A 13 -1.74 -5.67 20.46
CA TYR A 13 -2.18 -4.28 20.37
C TYR A 13 -1.09 -3.45 19.69
N PHE A 14 -1.39 -2.85 18.56
CA PHE A 14 -0.58 -1.80 17.90
C PHE A 14 -1.50 -0.80 17.22
N ILE A 15 -0.97 0.40 16.96
CA ILE A 15 -1.71 1.44 16.24
C ILE A 15 -1.75 1.04 14.77
N TYR A 16 -2.94 0.69 14.29
CA TYR A 16 -3.17 0.44 12.88
C TYR A 16 -3.07 1.73 12.08
N THR A 17 -2.22 1.74 11.07
CA THR A 17 -2.15 2.80 10.07
C THR A 17 -2.47 2.20 8.70
N PRO A 18 -3.42 2.76 7.93
CA PRO A 18 -3.75 2.25 6.60
C PRO A 18 -2.70 2.63 5.53
N PHE A 19 -1.67 3.39 5.91
CA PHE A 19 -0.59 3.86 5.05
C PHE A 19 0.73 3.97 5.81
N SER A 20 1.82 4.04 5.07
CA SER A 20 3.13 4.28 5.68
C SER A 20 3.22 5.67 6.32
N LEU A 21 3.91 5.79 7.46
CA LEU A 21 4.10 7.02 8.21
C LEU A 21 5.56 7.48 8.06
N ILE A 22 5.77 8.77 7.82
CA ILE A 22 7.09 9.39 7.90
C ILE A 22 7.18 10.08 9.27
N PRO A 23 8.14 9.71 10.14
CA PRO A 23 8.40 10.45 11.36
C PRO A 23 8.65 11.93 11.03
N SER A 24 7.96 12.84 11.72
CA SER A 24 8.36 14.24 11.68
C SER A 24 9.80 14.34 12.23
N ALA A 25 10.65 15.15 11.61
CA ALA A 25 12.06 15.38 11.96
C ALA A 25 12.31 15.83 13.43
N ALA A 26 11.28 15.91 14.27
CA ALA A 26 11.39 16.17 15.70
C ALA A 26 11.27 14.90 16.57
N SER A 27 11.19 13.70 15.99
CA SER A 27 10.96 12.43 16.74
C SER A 27 11.96 11.34 16.37
N PHE A 28 13.25 11.68 16.37
CA PHE A 28 14.37 10.76 16.12
C PHE A 28 14.66 9.75 17.25
N HIS A 29 13.76 9.60 18.22
CA HIS A 29 13.85 8.53 19.22
C HIS A 29 12.68 7.58 19.06
N ALA A 30 13.00 6.31 18.75
CA ALA A 30 12.06 5.20 18.75
C ALA A 30 11.20 5.28 20.02
N GLN A 31 9.90 5.51 19.85
CA GLN A 31 8.99 5.61 20.98
C GLN A 31 8.76 4.20 21.54
N PRO A 32 8.93 3.99 22.86
CA PRO A 32 8.51 2.75 23.50
C PRO A 32 7.02 2.50 23.27
N TRP A 33 6.65 1.24 23.25
CA TRP A 33 5.25 0.80 23.16
C TRP A 33 4.40 1.50 24.23
N GLY A 34 3.35 2.21 23.80
CA GLY A 34 2.39 2.86 24.69
C GLY A 34 2.55 4.38 24.89
N CYS A 35 3.55 5.02 24.26
CA CYS A 35 3.68 6.49 24.32
C CYS A 35 2.74 7.19 23.33
N ALA A 36 2.05 8.23 23.79
CA ALA A 36 1.27 9.13 22.94
C ALA A 36 2.21 9.99 22.08
N TRP A 37 1.89 10.11 20.79
CA TRP A 37 2.65 10.95 19.87
C TRP A 37 2.68 12.41 20.35
N SER A 38 3.87 13.02 20.43
CA SER A 38 4.01 14.45 20.74
C SER A 38 3.41 15.34 19.64
N ARG A 39 3.38 14.84 18.40
CA ARG A 39 2.58 15.32 17.26
C ARG A 39 2.08 14.12 16.46
N THR A 40 0.82 14.13 16.06
CA THR A 40 0.27 13.13 15.13
C THR A 40 1.09 13.09 13.84
N PRO A 41 1.76 11.97 13.51
CA PRO A 41 2.40 11.73 12.22
C PRO A 41 1.42 11.98 11.09
N GLY A 42 1.91 12.61 10.03
CA GLY A 42 1.13 12.85 8.84
C GLY A 42 0.97 11.57 8.02
N PRO A 43 -0.19 11.38 7.37
CA PRO A 43 -0.34 10.34 6.36
C PRO A 43 0.63 10.55 5.20
N THR A 44 1.12 9.46 4.61
CA THR A 44 1.72 9.51 3.27
C THR A 44 0.66 9.59 2.16
N TRP A 45 -0.62 9.79 2.51
CA TRP A 45 -1.74 10.02 1.60
C TRP A 45 -2.46 11.36 1.88
N PRO A 46 -2.84 12.13 0.85
CA PRO A 46 -2.34 12.01 -0.52
C PRO A 46 -0.83 12.23 -0.46
N ARG A 47 -0.06 11.43 -1.21
CA ARG A 47 1.41 11.56 -1.24
C ARG A 47 1.75 13.04 -1.33
N PRO A 48 2.42 13.64 -0.32
CA PRO A 48 2.85 15.02 -0.47
C PRO A 48 3.64 15.07 -1.76
N ASP A 49 3.28 16.01 -2.63
CA ASP A 49 3.94 16.25 -3.90
C ASP A 49 5.45 16.08 -3.69
N LEU A 50 6.05 15.03 -4.25
CA LEU A 50 7.49 14.78 -4.16
C LEU A 50 8.30 15.82 -4.95
N GLY A 51 7.74 17.02 -5.19
CA GLY A 51 8.31 18.09 -6.01
C GLY A 51 8.54 17.69 -7.47
N LEU A 52 8.07 16.51 -7.88
CA LEU A 52 8.19 16.06 -9.26
C LEU A 52 7.11 16.77 -10.07
N PRO A 53 7.43 17.33 -11.25
CA PRO A 53 6.41 17.87 -12.14
C PRO A 53 5.41 16.73 -12.42
N LEU A 54 4.21 16.84 -11.86
CA LEU A 54 3.11 15.89 -12.03
C LEU A 54 2.59 16.01 -13.46
N ALA A 55 3.36 15.57 -14.44
CA ALA A 55 2.87 15.28 -15.77
C ALA A 55 1.92 14.09 -15.65
N GLY A 56 0.65 14.38 -15.38
CA GLY A 56 -0.40 13.37 -15.40
C GLY A 56 -0.85 13.05 -16.82
N CYS A 57 -1.51 11.92 -16.99
CA CYS A 57 -2.07 11.56 -18.29
C CYS A 57 -3.28 12.44 -18.66
N SER A 58 -3.47 12.66 -19.96
CA SER A 58 -4.66 13.29 -20.55
C SER A 58 -5.72 12.29 -21.02
N CYS A 59 -5.58 11.00 -20.69
CA CYS A 59 -6.48 9.94 -21.09
C CYS A 59 -7.93 10.17 -20.63
N ALA A 60 -8.90 9.71 -21.42
CA ALA A 60 -10.28 9.67 -20.96
C ALA A 60 -10.49 8.55 -19.92
N ARG A 61 -11.64 8.61 -19.24
CA ARG A 61 -11.99 7.63 -18.21
C ARG A 61 -12.07 6.23 -18.81
N GLY A 62 -11.27 5.30 -18.27
CA GLY A 62 -11.23 3.91 -18.72
C GLY A 62 -10.19 3.60 -19.80
N GLU A 63 -9.39 4.58 -20.21
CA GLU A 63 -8.34 4.40 -21.25
C GLU A 63 -6.92 4.30 -20.66
N CYS A 64 -6.77 4.47 -19.34
CA CYS A 64 -5.49 4.39 -18.65
C CYS A 64 -5.05 2.94 -18.39
N GLY A 65 -3.74 2.72 -18.34
CA GLY A 65 -3.15 1.42 -18.02
C GLY A 65 -2.73 0.60 -19.24
N GLY A 66 -2.84 1.16 -20.45
CA GLY A 66 -2.21 0.62 -21.67
C GLY A 66 -1.11 1.54 -22.20
N ALA A 67 -0.41 1.09 -23.25
CA ALA A 67 0.76 1.77 -23.83
C ALA A 67 0.52 3.22 -24.31
N ALA A 68 -0.75 3.60 -24.55
CA ALA A 68 -1.12 4.97 -24.92
C ALA A 68 -1.19 5.94 -23.73
N CYS A 69 -1.17 5.43 -22.50
CA CYS A 69 -1.21 6.22 -21.28
C CYS A 69 0.19 6.68 -20.89
N ALA A 70 0.39 7.99 -20.73
CA ALA A 70 1.67 8.55 -20.27
C ALA A 70 2.10 8.06 -18.87
N CYS A 71 1.16 7.53 -18.08
CA CYS A 71 1.41 6.96 -16.76
C CYS A 71 1.52 5.43 -16.78
N ALA A 72 1.61 4.79 -17.94
CA ALA A 72 1.89 3.36 -18.04
C ALA A 72 3.40 3.14 -18.18
N ASP A 73 3.93 2.14 -17.47
CA ASP A 73 5.33 1.73 -17.65
C ASP A 73 5.45 0.91 -18.93
N ALA A 74 6.15 1.45 -19.93
CA ALA A 74 6.38 0.76 -21.20
C ALA A 74 7.17 -0.55 -21.04
N GLU A 75 7.88 -0.73 -19.92
CA GLU A 75 8.77 -1.87 -19.65
C GLU A 75 8.06 -3.00 -18.87
N ALA A 76 6.85 -2.76 -18.35
CA ALA A 76 6.04 -3.80 -17.71
C ALA A 76 5.48 -4.83 -18.74
N GLU A 77 5.51 -4.49 -20.04
CA GLU A 77 5.13 -5.36 -21.15
C GLU A 77 6.19 -6.45 -21.46
N ALA A 78 7.38 -6.39 -20.85
CA ALA A 78 8.41 -7.43 -21.00
C ALA A 78 8.39 -8.50 -19.88
N ALA A 79 7.53 -8.34 -18.86
CA ALA A 79 7.37 -9.30 -17.77
C ALA A 79 6.27 -10.33 -18.09
N ASP A 80 6.64 -11.20 -19.04
CA ASP A 80 6.15 -12.57 -19.21
C ASP A 80 4.85 -12.74 -20.01
N ALA A 81 4.94 -13.48 -21.13
CA ALA A 81 3.82 -14.09 -21.86
C ALA A 81 2.97 -15.06 -21.01
N SER A 82 3.28 -15.17 -19.73
CA SER A 82 2.61 -15.86 -18.63
C SER A 82 1.70 -14.95 -17.79
N GLY A 83 1.72 -13.62 -17.94
CA GLY A 83 0.87 -12.71 -17.16
C GLY A 83 1.24 -12.61 -15.68
N ALA A 84 2.54 -12.48 -15.38
CA ALA A 84 3.10 -12.53 -14.02
C ALA A 84 3.37 -11.16 -13.38
N GLY A 85 3.49 -10.09 -14.16
CA GLY A 85 3.84 -8.76 -13.66
C GLY A 85 2.63 -7.95 -13.20
N MET A 86 2.79 -7.18 -12.14
CA MET A 86 1.92 -6.02 -11.91
C MET A 86 2.13 -5.09 -13.12
N ALA A 87 1.17 -5.09 -14.06
CA ALA A 87 1.31 -4.56 -15.43
C ALA A 87 1.66 -3.06 -15.54
N SER A 88 1.78 -2.36 -14.42
CA SER A 88 2.50 -1.09 -14.28
C SER A 88 2.83 -0.90 -12.80
N LEU A 89 4.07 -0.51 -12.49
CA LEU A 89 4.46 -0.04 -11.16
C LEU A 89 4.11 1.44 -10.98
N SER A 90 3.96 2.19 -12.09
CA SER A 90 3.43 3.54 -12.11
C SER A 90 1.90 3.56 -12.15
N GLU A 91 1.35 4.44 -11.31
CA GLU A 91 -0.09 4.66 -11.18
C GLU A 91 -0.43 6.12 -11.50
N CYS A 92 -1.65 6.34 -11.98
CA CYS A 92 -2.18 7.68 -12.17
C CYS A 92 -2.26 8.40 -10.80
N GLY A 93 -1.62 9.57 -10.71
CA GLY A 93 -1.71 10.47 -9.56
C GLY A 93 -2.74 11.57 -9.76
N ASP A 94 -2.84 12.49 -8.81
CA ASP A 94 -3.85 13.57 -8.81
C ASP A 94 -3.66 14.59 -9.94
N GLY A 95 -2.47 14.64 -10.56
CA GLY A 95 -2.23 15.39 -11.79
C GLY A 95 -2.88 14.81 -13.06
N CYS A 96 -3.49 13.62 -13.00
CA CYS A 96 -4.08 12.94 -14.18
C CYS A 96 -5.54 13.35 -14.43
N ALA A 97 -5.90 13.60 -15.69
CA ALA A 97 -7.27 13.95 -16.10
C ALA A 97 -8.28 12.79 -16.00
N CYS A 98 -7.80 11.54 -15.90
CA CYS A 98 -8.62 10.33 -15.87
C CYS A 98 -9.50 10.16 -14.60
N GLY A 99 -9.30 11.03 -13.60
CA GLY A 99 -10.07 11.06 -12.36
C GLY A 99 -9.81 9.89 -11.40
N PRO A 100 -10.54 9.83 -10.27
CA PRO A 100 -10.31 8.88 -9.18
C PRO A 100 -10.78 7.45 -9.49
N SER A 101 -11.74 7.29 -10.41
CA SER A 101 -12.25 5.99 -10.84
C SER A 101 -11.33 5.25 -11.83
N CYS A 102 -10.20 5.86 -12.22
CA CYS A 102 -9.22 5.28 -13.13
C CYS A 102 -8.71 3.93 -12.60
N GLU A 103 -8.67 2.92 -13.48
CA GLU A 103 -8.20 1.56 -13.13
C GLU A 103 -6.69 1.48 -12.91
N ASN A 104 -5.93 2.45 -13.42
CA ASN A 104 -4.50 2.62 -13.13
C ASN A 104 -4.25 3.32 -11.77
N ARG A 105 -5.14 3.13 -10.80
CA ARG A 105 -5.04 3.58 -9.40
C ARG A 105 -5.31 2.39 -8.47
N ARG A 106 -4.56 1.30 -8.61
CA ARG A 106 -4.86 0.00 -7.98
C ARG A 106 -4.48 0.00 -6.50
N THR A 107 -3.25 0.34 -6.17
CA THR A 107 -2.72 0.35 -4.81
C THR A 107 -3.31 1.49 -3.98
N GLN A 108 -3.61 2.63 -4.62
CA GLN A 108 -4.24 3.81 -3.98
C GLN A 108 -5.63 3.53 -3.41
N ARG A 109 -6.32 2.50 -3.92
CA ARG A 109 -7.65 2.08 -3.42
C ARG A 109 -7.57 1.33 -2.09
N GLY A 110 -6.37 1.05 -1.60
CA GLY A 110 -6.15 0.28 -0.39
C GLY A 110 -6.59 -1.18 -0.52
N VAL A 111 -6.90 -1.79 0.62
CA VAL A 111 -7.28 -3.21 0.69
C VAL A 111 -8.69 -3.39 0.15
N THR A 112 -8.81 -4.00 -1.04
CA THR A 112 -10.10 -4.31 -1.68
C THR A 112 -10.48 -5.78 -1.57
N VAL A 113 -9.51 -6.67 -1.31
CA VAL A 113 -9.76 -8.09 -1.10
C VAL A 113 -10.14 -8.41 0.34
N ARG A 114 -10.97 -9.44 0.55
CA ARG A 114 -11.36 -9.93 1.87
C ARG A 114 -10.22 -10.72 2.51
N LEU A 115 -9.76 -10.23 3.65
CA LEU A 115 -8.69 -10.84 4.45
C LEU A 115 -9.17 -11.14 5.87
N ARG A 116 -8.51 -12.10 6.52
CA ARG A 116 -8.71 -12.43 7.94
C ARG A 116 -7.38 -12.68 8.63
N VAL A 117 -7.34 -12.39 9.92
CA VAL A 117 -6.18 -12.66 10.77
C VAL A 117 -6.48 -13.90 11.59
N LEU A 118 -5.65 -14.94 11.48
CA LEU A 118 -5.87 -16.25 12.07
C LEU A 118 -4.69 -16.65 12.95
N ARG A 119 -4.99 -17.15 14.16
CA ARG A 119 -3.98 -17.78 15.02
C ARG A 119 -3.60 -19.16 14.47
N GLN A 120 -2.30 -19.37 14.28
CA GLN A 120 -1.69 -20.64 13.90
C GLN A 120 -0.81 -21.19 15.03
N LEU A 121 -0.80 -22.52 15.16
CA LEU A 121 -0.08 -23.22 16.23
C LEU A 121 1.42 -22.93 16.27
N LYS A 122 2.07 -22.80 15.10
CA LYS A 122 3.54 -22.69 15.00
C LYS A 122 4.05 -21.29 14.66
N LYS A 123 3.25 -20.48 13.97
CA LYS A 123 3.67 -19.17 13.42
C LYS A 123 3.07 -17.98 14.17
N GLY A 124 2.27 -18.23 15.20
CA GLY A 124 1.52 -17.17 15.88
C GLY A 124 0.39 -16.63 14.99
N TRP A 125 0.27 -15.32 14.88
CA TRP A 125 -0.79 -14.71 14.08
C TRP A 125 -0.40 -14.53 12.61
N ALA A 126 -1.29 -14.93 11.71
CA ALA A 126 -1.05 -14.88 10.26
C ALA A 126 -2.20 -14.19 9.52
N LEU A 127 -1.90 -13.56 8.40
CA LEU A 127 -2.88 -13.01 7.46
C LEU A 127 -3.27 -14.09 6.44
N HIS A 128 -4.57 -14.27 6.24
CA HIS A 128 -5.16 -15.27 5.35
C HIS A 128 -6.14 -14.62 4.38
N ALA A 129 -6.18 -15.12 3.15
CA ALA A 129 -7.25 -14.81 2.21
C ALA A 129 -8.58 -15.35 2.75
N ALA A 130 -9.62 -14.53 2.69
CA ALA A 130 -11.00 -14.90 3.00
C ALA A 130 -11.88 -14.96 1.73
N GLU A 131 -11.23 -14.94 0.56
CA GLU A 131 -11.82 -15.15 -0.76
C GLU A 131 -10.75 -15.64 -1.76
N VAL A 132 -11.18 -15.99 -2.97
CA VAL A 132 -10.25 -16.30 -4.07
C VAL A 132 -9.58 -15.01 -4.51
N ILE A 133 -8.25 -15.00 -4.49
CA ILE A 133 -7.43 -13.90 -4.99
C ILE A 133 -6.83 -14.35 -6.33
N HIS A 134 -7.16 -13.64 -7.40
CA HIS A 134 -6.65 -13.96 -8.72
C HIS A 134 -5.20 -13.50 -8.87
N ARG A 135 -4.47 -14.14 -9.78
CA ARG A 135 -3.10 -13.75 -10.13
C ARG A 135 -3.07 -12.28 -10.59
N GLY A 136 -2.08 -11.53 -10.13
CA GLY A 136 -1.91 -10.11 -10.47
C GLY A 136 -2.81 -9.14 -9.68
N GLN A 137 -3.67 -9.65 -8.79
CA GLN A 137 -4.55 -8.83 -7.98
C GLN A 137 -3.80 -8.24 -6.77
N PHE A 138 -3.96 -6.94 -6.54
CA PHE A 138 -3.39 -6.27 -5.37
C PHE A 138 -4.04 -6.78 -4.08
N VAL A 139 -3.20 -7.05 -3.05
CA VAL A 139 -3.66 -7.56 -1.75
C VAL A 139 -3.69 -6.44 -0.71
N CYS A 140 -2.51 -5.97 -0.31
CA CYS A 140 -2.36 -4.89 0.67
C CYS A 140 -0.96 -4.27 0.61
N GLU A 141 -0.83 -3.05 1.12
CA GLU A 141 0.47 -2.40 1.36
C GLU A 141 1.11 -2.96 2.64
N TYR A 142 2.45 -3.06 2.65
CA TYR A 142 3.20 -3.19 3.88
C TYR A 142 3.33 -1.80 4.55
N ALA A 143 2.29 -1.41 5.29
CA ALA A 143 2.25 -0.12 5.96
C ALA A 143 2.98 -0.16 7.31
N GLY A 144 3.75 0.89 7.59
CA GLY A 144 4.46 1.05 8.86
C GLY A 144 5.19 2.38 8.93
N THR A 145 6.08 2.53 9.90
CA THR A 145 6.92 3.73 10.00
C THR A 145 8.15 3.58 9.13
N ILE A 146 8.39 4.54 8.23
CA ILE A 146 9.61 4.61 7.44
C ILE A 146 10.75 5.07 8.36
N LEU A 147 11.85 4.31 8.37
CA LEU A 147 13.03 4.61 9.17
C LEU A 147 14.14 5.12 8.25
N GLU A 148 14.77 6.23 8.65
CA GLU A 148 15.99 6.70 8.00
C GLU A 148 17.19 5.90 8.52
N TYR A 149 18.00 5.39 7.61
CA TYR A 149 19.24 4.70 7.98
C TYR A 149 20.33 5.72 8.21
N THR A 150 20.75 5.89 9.47
CA THR A 150 21.96 6.65 9.81
C THR A 150 23.11 5.66 10.03
N PRO A 151 24.13 5.62 9.15
CA PRO A 151 25.30 4.77 9.36
C PRO A 151 26.06 5.19 10.64
N PRO A 152 26.76 4.24 11.29
CA PRO A 152 27.54 4.50 12.51
C PRO A 152 28.73 5.43 12.28
#